data_AF-A0A1U7IBQ7-F1
#
_entry.id   AF-A0A1U7IBQ7-F1
#
_cell.length_a   1.000
_cell.length_b   1.000
_cell.length_c   1.000
_cell.angle_alpha   90.00
_cell.angle_beta   90.00
_cell.angle_gamma   90.00
#
_symmetry.space_group_name_H-M   'P 1'
#
loop_
_entity.id
_entity.type
_entity.pdbx_description
1 polymer ?
#
loop_
_entity_poly.entity_id
_entity_poly.type
_entity_poly.pdbx_seq_one_letter_code
_entity_poly.pdbx_strand_id
1 'polypeptide(L)'
;MTLNLTVANALSKNVQPVLEQNGTQSALAIGSDRVGIGTTSPDTTLDVHGIIRTWNKDHASATWDNLQLWSEGGRSCLLASGANSGLYIEAQDEKQNKTNVLIQPNGGNVGIGTTNPQRPLHIVGGGSPPLVVQGSSQNYAMLGLKGDEANEQWQLQATNTAGSEFRIAYPQNEPKLVIRQNGDVIANGTIKATGLDISGPLTISGVNFRISGLPDASTAPAGANLETLVVDKATGKVYMQ
;
A
#
# COMPACT_ATOMS: atom_id res chain seq x y z
N MET A 1 32.18 -28.42 -42.80
CA MET A 1 32.61 -27.05 -43.13
C MET A 1 32.49 -26.25 -41.84
N THR A 2 33.59 -25.79 -41.27
CA THR A 2 33.57 -25.07 -39.99
C THR A 2 33.10 -23.64 -40.24
N LEU A 3 31.97 -23.23 -39.66
CA LEU A 3 31.52 -21.83 -39.70
C LEU A 3 32.21 -21.05 -38.60
N ASN A 4 33.13 -20.16 -38.99
CA ASN A 4 33.81 -19.28 -38.05
C ASN A 4 33.30 -17.85 -38.22
N LEU A 5 33.03 -17.21 -37.08
CA LEU A 5 32.88 -15.76 -36.99
C LEU A 5 34.26 -15.13 -36.79
N THR A 6 34.48 -13.95 -37.36
CA THR A 6 35.76 -13.23 -37.24
C THR A 6 35.54 -11.75 -36.91
N VAL A 7 36.55 -11.12 -36.34
CA VAL A 7 36.63 -9.66 -36.19
C VAL A 7 37.68 -9.11 -37.15
N ALA A 8 37.45 -7.89 -37.64
CA ALA A 8 38.33 -7.26 -38.63
C ALA A 8 39.70 -6.85 -38.06
N ASN A 9 39.74 -6.48 -36.77
CA ASN A 9 40.94 -6.01 -36.09
C ASN A 9 41.17 -6.79 -34.79
N ALA A 10 42.38 -6.69 -34.22
CA ALA A 10 42.63 -7.13 -32.86
C ALA A 10 41.65 -6.47 -31.88
N LEU A 11 41.19 -7.22 -30.87
CA LEU A 11 40.27 -6.69 -29.87
C LEU A 11 40.91 -5.54 -29.10
N SER A 12 40.15 -4.48 -28.90
CA SER A 12 40.54 -3.30 -28.13
C SER A 12 39.32 -2.78 -27.36
N LYS A 13 39.50 -1.71 -26.57
CA LYS A 13 38.36 -1.03 -25.92
C LYS A 13 37.36 -0.44 -26.92
N ASN A 14 37.81 -0.14 -28.14
CA ASN A 14 36.92 0.24 -29.22
C ASN A 14 36.25 -1.03 -29.74
N VAL A 15 34.95 -1.12 -29.50
CA VAL A 15 34.12 -2.25 -29.91
C VAL A 15 33.95 -2.21 -31.43
N GLN A 16 34.03 -3.38 -32.05
CA GLN A 16 33.87 -3.54 -33.50
C GLN A 16 32.84 -4.64 -33.80
N PRO A 17 32.10 -4.53 -34.92
CA PRO A 17 31.19 -5.59 -35.35
C PRO A 17 31.93 -6.90 -35.61
N VAL A 18 31.28 -8.00 -35.27
CA VAL A 18 31.65 -9.33 -35.77
C VAL A 18 31.17 -9.45 -37.21
N LEU A 19 31.97 -10.05 -38.08
CA LEU A 19 31.61 -10.28 -39.48
C LEU A 19 31.04 -11.69 -39.67
N GLU A 20 29.91 -11.77 -40.38
CA GLU A 20 29.36 -13.02 -40.89
C GLU A 20 30.19 -13.58 -42.05
N GLN A 21 29.94 -14.83 -42.46
CA GLN A 21 30.68 -15.46 -43.56
C GLN A 21 30.59 -14.71 -44.90
N ASN A 22 29.49 -14.00 -45.14
CA ASN A 22 29.28 -13.20 -46.34
C ASN A 22 29.91 -11.79 -46.25
N GLY A 23 30.62 -11.47 -45.16
CA GLY A 23 31.23 -10.15 -44.91
C GLY A 23 30.28 -9.10 -44.33
N THR A 24 29.00 -9.45 -44.09
CA THR A 24 28.04 -8.54 -43.46
C THR A 24 28.36 -8.38 -41.97
N GLN A 25 28.15 -7.17 -41.46
CA GLN A 25 28.27 -6.92 -40.02
C GLN A 25 27.11 -7.56 -39.27
N SER A 26 27.44 -8.41 -38.30
CA SER A 26 26.48 -8.91 -37.34
C SER A 26 26.04 -7.79 -36.39
N ALA A 27 24.84 -7.94 -35.81
CA ALA A 27 24.42 -7.11 -34.68
C ALA A 27 25.33 -7.32 -33.45
N LEU A 28 26.05 -8.45 -33.37
CA LEU A 28 27.04 -8.70 -32.33
C LEU A 28 28.30 -7.86 -32.60
N ALA A 29 28.69 -7.07 -31.62
CA ALA A 29 29.92 -6.31 -31.62
C ALA A 29 30.73 -6.65 -30.36
N ILE A 30 32.06 -6.81 -30.50
CA ILE A 30 32.93 -7.22 -29.40
C ILE A 30 34.16 -6.31 -29.29
N GLY A 31 34.53 -6.00 -28.06
CA GLY A 31 35.79 -5.37 -27.67
C GLY A 31 36.57 -6.24 -26.69
N SER A 32 37.64 -5.70 -26.11
CA SER A 32 38.46 -6.41 -25.11
C SER A 32 37.73 -6.67 -23.79
N ASP A 33 36.79 -5.79 -23.43
CA ASP A 33 36.10 -5.77 -22.13
C ASP A 33 34.62 -5.42 -22.26
N ARG A 34 34.08 -5.38 -23.49
CA ARG A 34 32.68 -5.02 -23.76
C ARG A 34 32.07 -5.86 -24.88
N VAL A 35 30.76 -6.07 -24.79
CA VAL A 35 29.92 -6.71 -25.79
C VAL A 35 28.73 -5.80 -26.09
N GLY A 36 28.52 -5.50 -27.35
CA GLY A 36 27.34 -4.81 -27.86
C GLY A 36 26.47 -5.76 -28.68
N ILE A 37 25.15 -5.65 -28.55
CA ILE A 37 24.20 -6.28 -29.47
C ILE A 37 23.29 -5.17 -30.02
N GLY A 38 23.39 -4.89 -31.31
CA GLY A 38 22.71 -3.77 -31.97
C GLY A 38 23.37 -2.41 -31.73
N THR A 39 24.55 -2.38 -31.10
CA THR A 39 25.36 -1.18 -30.86
C THR A 39 26.86 -1.50 -30.94
N THR A 40 27.65 -0.58 -31.49
CA THR A 40 29.13 -0.63 -31.46
C THR A 40 29.71 0.35 -30.44
N SER A 41 28.86 1.04 -29.68
CA SER A 41 29.25 1.98 -28.64
C SER A 41 28.54 1.63 -27.34
N PRO A 42 28.80 0.44 -26.77
CA PRO A 42 28.15 0.02 -25.54
C PRO A 42 28.55 0.92 -24.37
N ASP A 43 27.57 1.41 -23.61
CA ASP A 43 27.78 2.26 -22.42
C ASP A 43 28.24 1.44 -21.19
N THR A 44 27.92 0.15 -21.18
CA THR A 44 28.24 -0.83 -20.14
C THR A 44 29.04 -2.01 -20.73
N THR A 45 29.55 -2.91 -19.88
CA THR A 45 30.21 -4.16 -20.28
C THR A 45 29.36 -5.00 -21.23
N LEU A 46 28.05 -5.07 -21.00
CA LEU A 46 27.08 -5.63 -21.94
C LEU A 46 26.01 -4.57 -22.21
N ASP A 47 25.82 -4.25 -23.48
CA ASP A 47 24.78 -3.31 -23.93
C ASP A 47 23.99 -3.91 -25.09
N VAL A 48 22.67 -3.96 -24.94
CA VAL A 48 21.76 -4.61 -25.88
C VAL A 48 20.69 -3.61 -26.29
N HIS A 49 20.76 -3.13 -27.52
CA HIS A 49 19.74 -2.27 -28.13
C HIS A 49 18.62 -3.15 -28.73
N GLY A 50 17.85 -3.82 -27.86
CA GLY A 50 16.78 -4.72 -28.29
C GLY A 50 16.10 -5.46 -27.14
N ILE A 51 15.22 -6.41 -27.49
CA ILE A 51 14.53 -7.26 -26.51
C ILE A 51 15.44 -8.44 -26.13
N ILE A 52 15.73 -8.59 -24.83
CA ILE A 52 16.38 -9.78 -24.30
C ILE A 52 15.30 -10.79 -23.93
N ARG A 53 15.20 -11.87 -24.70
CA ARG A 53 14.37 -13.03 -24.34
C ARG A 53 15.21 -14.01 -23.53
N THR A 54 14.90 -14.15 -22.27
CA THR A 54 15.45 -15.21 -21.41
C THR A 54 14.50 -16.41 -21.42
N TRP A 55 15.01 -17.60 -21.70
CA TRP A 55 14.22 -18.83 -21.69
C TRP A 55 15.06 -19.96 -21.11
N ASN A 56 14.58 -20.58 -20.04
CA ASN A 56 15.27 -21.72 -19.44
C ASN A 56 14.71 -23.03 -20.03
N LYS A 57 15.31 -23.55 -21.11
CA LYS A 57 14.84 -24.79 -21.79
C LYS A 57 15.40 -26.06 -21.15
N ASP A 58 16.54 -25.99 -20.47
CA ASP A 58 17.36 -27.17 -20.17
C ASP A 58 17.31 -27.64 -18.70
N HIS A 59 16.55 -26.97 -17.85
CA HIS A 59 16.23 -27.49 -16.52
C HIS A 59 14.82 -28.06 -16.48
N ALA A 60 14.69 -29.35 -16.77
CA ALA A 60 13.43 -30.10 -16.65
C ALA A 60 12.80 -30.05 -15.24
N SER A 61 13.55 -29.58 -14.23
CA SER A 61 13.11 -29.50 -12.83
C SER A 61 13.35 -28.15 -12.14
N ALA A 62 13.89 -27.12 -12.82
CA ALA A 62 14.09 -25.81 -12.16
C ALA A 62 12.86 -24.92 -12.32
N THR A 63 12.21 -24.65 -11.21
CA THR A 63 11.12 -23.69 -11.05
C THR A 63 11.61 -22.24 -10.97
N TRP A 64 12.86 -21.94 -11.33
CA TRP A 64 13.54 -20.71 -10.94
C TRP A 64 14.08 -19.91 -12.15
N ASP A 65 13.69 -18.63 -12.13
CA ASP A 65 14.20 -17.40 -12.73
C ASP A 65 14.44 -17.29 -14.23
N ASN A 66 13.74 -16.32 -14.84
CA ASN A 66 14.00 -15.88 -16.21
C ASN A 66 15.13 -14.84 -16.24
N LEU A 67 15.18 -13.93 -15.27
CA LEU A 67 16.25 -12.93 -15.13
C LEU A 67 16.74 -12.88 -13.68
N GLN A 68 18.06 -12.95 -13.52
CA GLN A 68 18.77 -12.75 -12.27
C GLN A 68 19.74 -11.58 -12.43
N LEU A 69 19.62 -10.58 -11.56
CA LEU A 69 20.59 -9.48 -11.45
C LEU A 69 21.37 -9.68 -10.16
N TRP A 70 22.67 -9.96 -10.28
CA TRP A 70 23.51 -10.31 -9.13
C TRP A 70 24.54 -9.22 -8.83
N SER A 71 24.81 -8.98 -7.55
CA SER A 71 25.95 -8.18 -7.09
C SER A 71 26.71 -8.96 -6.03
N GLU A 72 28.02 -9.09 -6.21
CA GLU A 72 28.89 -9.67 -5.18
C GLU A 72 28.96 -8.76 -3.94
N GLY A 73 29.15 -9.36 -2.75
CA GLY A 73 29.32 -8.62 -1.50
C GLY A 73 28.02 -8.37 -0.72
N GLY A 74 27.08 -9.32 -0.76
CA GLY A 74 25.86 -9.32 0.03
C GLY A 74 24.72 -8.46 -0.52
N ARG A 75 24.75 -8.10 -1.81
CA ARG A 75 23.76 -7.21 -2.42
C ARG A 75 22.78 -8.01 -3.28
N SER A 76 21.51 -7.82 -2.93
CA SER A 76 20.30 -8.50 -3.38
C SER A 76 20.30 -9.01 -4.82
N CYS A 77 19.79 -10.22 -5.03
CA CYS A 77 19.37 -10.68 -6.34
C CYS A 77 17.93 -10.21 -6.63
N LEU A 78 17.68 -9.62 -7.80
CA LEU A 78 16.31 -9.44 -8.32
C LEU A 78 15.95 -10.66 -9.16
N LEU A 79 14.91 -11.38 -8.72
CA LEU A 79 14.33 -12.48 -9.46
C LEU A 79 13.10 -11.96 -10.18
N ALA A 80 13.13 -11.95 -11.50
CA ALA A 80 11.91 -11.84 -12.31
C ALA A 80 11.59 -13.23 -12.84
N SER A 81 10.61 -13.87 -12.21
CA SER A 81 10.13 -15.20 -12.60
C SER A 81 8.61 -15.16 -12.68
N GLY A 82 8.08 -16.05 -13.50
CA GLY A 82 6.66 -16.09 -13.81
C GLY A 82 6.30 -17.41 -14.45
N ALA A 83 6.25 -18.48 -13.66
CA ALA A 83 5.40 -19.60 -13.99
C ALA A 83 4.02 -19.34 -13.34
N ASN A 84 2.98 -19.24 -14.17
CA ASN A 84 1.55 -19.24 -13.82
C ASN A 84 1.00 -18.14 -12.86
N SER A 85 1.85 -17.31 -12.24
CA SER A 85 1.43 -16.34 -11.19
C SER A 85 1.73 -14.86 -11.50
N GLY A 86 2.22 -14.54 -12.71
CA GLY A 86 2.62 -13.17 -13.09
C GLY A 86 4.09 -12.85 -12.76
N LEU A 87 4.47 -11.58 -12.87
CA LEU A 87 5.79 -11.09 -12.47
C LEU A 87 5.82 -10.88 -10.96
N TYR A 88 6.72 -11.58 -10.25
CA TYR A 88 7.06 -11.23 -8.86
C TYR A 88 8.40 -10.52 -8.79
N ILE A 89 8.55 -9.66 -7.77
CA ILE A 89 9.79 -8.99 -7.38
C ILE A 89 10.13 -9.54 -6.00
N GLU A 90 11.24 -10.26 -5.90
CA GLU A 90 11.71 -10.84 -4.64
C GLU A 90 13.21 -10.59 -4.49
N ALA A 91 13.62 -10.24 -3.27
CA ALA A 91 15.02 -10.05 -2.91
C ALA A 91 15.52 -11.27 -2.13
N GLN A 92 16.74 -11.72 -2.43
CA GLN A 92 17.42 -12.76 -1.66
C GLN A 92 18.89 -12.43 -1.41
N ASP A 93 19.46 -12.99 -0.34
CA ASP A 93 20.90 -12.94 -0.06
C ASP A 93 21.68 -14.00 -0.88
N GLU A 94 23.01 -14.03 -0.69
CA GLU A 94 23.91 -14.97 -1.39
C GLU A 94 23.63 -16.45 -1.10
N LYS A 95 22.91 -16.75 0.00
CA LYS A 95 22.52 -18.10 0.42
C LYS A 95 21.07 -18.43 0.03
N GLN A 96 20.45 -17.61 -0.81
CA GLN A 96 19.04 -17.72 -1.24
C GLN A 96 18.03 -17.53 -0.10
N ASN A 97 18.43 -16.92 1.02
CA ASN A 97 17.46 -16.52 2.04
C ASN A 97 16.67 -15.31 1.55
N LYS A 98 15.35 -15.34 1.72
CA LYS A 98 14.49 -14.21 1.35
C LYS A 98 14.79 -13.01 2.24
N THR A 99 14.88 -11.84 1.63
CA THR A 99 15.15 -10.56 2.30
C THR A 99 14.13 -9.50 1.90
N ASN A 100 14.21 -8.31 2.51
CA ASN A 100 13.28 -7.24 2.25
C ASN A 100 13.49 -6.65 0.85
N VAL A 101 12.39 -6.49 0.09
CA VAL A 101 12.38 -5.63 -1.10
C VAL A 101 12.30 -4.19 -0.62
N LEU A 102 13.34 -3.40 -0.91
CA LEU A 102 13.38 -1.99 -0.61
C LEU A 102 13.02 -1.19 -1.86
N ILE A 103 11.98 -0.36 -1.79
CA ILE A 103 11.56 0.51 -2.89
C ILE A 103 11.84 1.96 -2.46
N GLN A 104 12.70 2.66 -3.21
CA GLN A 104 13.12 4.04 -2.92
C GLN A 104 13.67 4.26 -1.47
N PRO A 105 14.55 3.39 -0.93
CA PRO A 105 15.02 3.51 0.46
C PRO A 105 15.90 4.75 0.71
N ASN A 106 16.51 5.30 -0.34
CA ASN A 106 17.40 6.46 -0.27
C ASN A 106 16.69 7.77 -0.67
N GLY A 107 15.37 7.79 -0.59
CA GLY A 107 14.51 8.90 -1.05
C GLY A 107 13.83 8.59 -2.38
N GLY A 108 12.88 9.46 -2.77
CA GLY A 108 11.98 9.23 -3.91
C GLY A 108 10.57 8.80 -3.47
N ASN A 109 9.63 8.79 -4.42
CA ASN A 109 8.23 8.43 -4.19
C ASN A 109 7.81 7.28 -5.12
N VAL A 110 6.84 6.47 -4.68
CA VAL A 110 6.22 5.40 -5.47
C VAL A 110 4.87 5.87 -5.99
N GLY A 111 4.75 5.98 -7.31
CA GLY A 111 3.49 6.23 -8.00
C GLY A 111 2.86 4.93 -8.51
N ILE A 112 1.60 4.67 -8.18
CA ILE A 112 0.79 3.61 -8.81
C ILE A 112 -0.28 4.28 -9.65
N GLY A 113 -0.20 4.12 -10.97
CA GLY A 113 -1.10 4.79 -11.93
C GLY A 113 -0.84 6.29 -12.13
N THR A 114 0.28 6.81 -11.64
CA THR A 114 0.73 8.20 -11.85
C THR A 114 2.24 8.27 -12.05
N THR A 115 2.70 9.17 -12.91
CA THR A 115 4.12 9.47 -13.15
C THR A 115 4.65 10.63 -12.31
N ASN A 116 3.76 11.36 -11.62
CA ASN A 116 4.12 12.51 -10.78
C ASN A 116 3.63 12.32 -9.33
N PRO A 117 4.21 11.36 -8.58
CA PRO A 117 3.83 11.11 -7.19
C PRO A 117 4.18 12.30 -6.28
N GLN A 118 3.19 12.82 -5.55
CA GLN A 118 3.32 13.99 -4.66
C GLN A 118 3.61 13.61 -3.21
N ARG A 119 3.59 12.31 -2.88
CA ARG A 119 3.78 11.73 -1.54
C ARG A 119 4.54 10.41 -1.68
N PRO A 120 5.18 9.89 -0.61
CA PRO A 120 5.97 8.65 -0.65
C PRO A 120 5.26 7.46 -1.31
N LEU A 121 3.94 7.35 -1.11
CA LEU A 121 3.06 6.47 -1.88
C LEU A 121 1.91 7.32 -2.44
N HIS A 122 1.75 7.35 -3.77
CA HIS A 122 0.66 8.04 -4.44
C HIS A 122 -0.04 7.09 -5.42
N ILE A 123 -1.28 6.72 -5.10
CA ILE A 123 -2.08 5.79 -5.90
C ILE A 123 -3.18 6.57 -6.61
N VAL A 124 -3.21 6.50 -7.94
CA VAL A 124 -4.27 7.04 -8.80
C VAL A 124 -4.82 5.88 -9.63
N GLY A 125 -6.07 5.50 -9.39
CA GLY A 125 -6.74 4.41 -10.11
C GLY A 125 -8.00 4.90 -10.83
N GLY A 126 -8.34 4.28 -11.96
CA GLY A 126 -9.61 4.51 -12.65
C GLY A 126 -10.81 3.77 -12.03
N GLY A 127 -10.55 2.73 -11.23
CA GLY A 127 -11.57 1.98 -10.48
C GLY A 127 -11.72 2.52 -9.04
N SER A 128 -12.94 2.48 -8.51
CA SER A 128 -13.23 2.87 -7.12
C SER A 128 -13.52 1.61 -6.28
N PRO A 129 -12.74 1.31 -5.23
CA PRO A 129 -11.64 2.12 -4.66
C PRO A 129 -10.27 1.89 -5.34
N PRO A 130 -9.37 2.88 -5.33
CA PRO A 130 -8.00 2.74 -5.87
C PRO A 130 -7.07 1.88 -5.00
N LEU A 131 -7.42 1.62 -3.74
CA LEU A 131 -6.72 0.73 -2.82
C LEU A 131 -7.74 -0.16 -2.12
N VAL A 132 -7.51 -1.48 -2.15
CA VAL A 132 -8.28 -2.46 -1.38
C VAL A 132 -7.36 -3.07 -0.33
N VAL A 133 -7.77 -2.97 0.93
CA VAL A 133 -7.18 -3.74 2.03
C VAL A 133 -8.21 -4.78 2.42
N GLN A 134 -7.85 -6.06 2.33
CA GLN A 134 -8.76 -7.17 2.58
C GLN A 134 -8.11 -8.19 3.51
N GLY A 135 -8.79 -8.52 4.60
CA GLY A 135 -8.45 -9.63 5.48
C GLY A 135 -9.00 -10.95 4.94
N SER A 136 -8.40 -12.06 5.34
CA SER A 136 -8.98 -13.39 5.11
C SER A 136 -10.15 -13.66 6.06
N SER A 137 -10.85 -14.78 5.90
CA SER A 137 -12.07 -15.11 6.64
C SER A 137 -11.95 -15.07 8.17
N GLN A 138 -10.74 -15.10 8.72
CA GLN A 138 -10.46 -15.04 10.16
C GLN A 138 -9.68 -13.80 10.60
N ASN A 139 -9.43 -12.85 9.70
CA ASN A 139 -8.64 -11.66 9.99
C ASN A 139 -9.40 -10.39 9.60
N TYR A 140 -9.15 -9.31 10.35
CA TYR A 140 -9.63 -8.00 9.95
C TYR A 140 -8.86 -7.52 8.72
N ALA A 141 -9.57 -6.89 7.78
CA ALA A 141 -8.92 -5.96 6.86
C ALA A 141 -8.47 -4.76 7.71
N MET A 142 -7.17 -4.43 7.72
CA MET A 142 -6.67 -3.39 8.61
C MET A 142 -5.68 -2.44 7.96
N LEU A 143 -5.86 -1.14 8.21
CA LEU A 143 -4.82 -0.12 8.01
C LEU A 143 -4.28 0.29 9.36
N GLY A 144 -2.98 0.06 9.56
CA GLY A 144 -2.25 0.43 10.78
C GLY A 144 -1.70 1.85 10.72
N LEU A 145 -1.87 2.60 11.80
CA LEU A 145 -1.29 3.92 12.01
C LEU A 145 -0.44 3.86 13.28
N LYS A 146 0.86 4.09 13.15
CA LYS A 146 1.85 3.98 14.23
C LYS A 146 2.68 5.27 14.29
N GLY A 147 2.94 5.77 15.49
CA GLY A 147 3.97 6.78 15.72
C GLY A 147 5.36 6.16 15.92
N ASP A 148 6.41 6.97 15.80
CA ASP A 148 7.80 6.49 15.71
C ASP A 148 8.27 5.63 16.90
N GLU A 149 7.76 5.87 18.11
CA GLU A 149 8.27 5.22 19.33
C GLU A 149 7.21 4.47 20.15
N ALA A 150 5.96 4.42 19.67
CA ALA A 150 4.90 3.75 20.40
C ALA A 150 4.86 2.25 20.06
N ASN A 151 4.75 1.38 21.07
CA ASN A 151 4.23 0.02 20.87
C ASN A 151 2.74 0.02 20.47
N GLU A 152 2.12 1.20 20.46
CA GLU A 152 0.72 1.42 20.23
C GLU A 152 0.46 1.71 18.75
N GLN A 153 -0.31 0.83 18.10
CA GLN A 153 -0.73 1.00 16.72
C GLN A 153 -2.24 1.13 16.68
N TRP A 154 -2.71 2.32 16.31
CA TRP A 154 -4.12 2.54 16.00
C TRP A 154 -4.46 1.84 14.69
N GLN A 155 -5.66 1.29 14.61
CA GLN A 155 -6.09 0.52 13.45
C GLN A 155 -7.46 0.98 12.98
N LEU A 156 -7.58 1.17 11.66
CA LEU A 156 -8.86 1.21 10.97
C LEU A 156 -9.14 -0.20 10.48
N GLN A 157 -10.25 -0.79 10.90
CA GLN A 157 -10.56 -2.18 10.61
C GLN A 157 -11.91 -2.31 9.91
N ALA A 158 -12.01 -3.29 9.00
CA ALA A 158 -13.27 -3.83 8.55
C ALA A 158 -13.34 -5.32 8.90
N THR A 159 -14.48 -5.74 9.47
CA THR A 159 -14.69 -7.12 9.91
C THR A 159 -15.75 -7.81 9.07
N ASN A 160 -15.74 -9.14 9.08
CA ASN A 160 -16.79 -9.97 8.46
C ASN A 160 -17.66 -10.67 9.52
N THR A 161 -17.42 -10.44 10.80
CA THR A 161 -18.10 -11.11 11.91
C THR A 161 -19.15 -10.16 12.50
N ALA A 162 -20.41 -10.60 12.55
CA ALA A 162 -21.57 -9.81 13.00
C ALA A 162 -21.88 -8.55 12.16
N GLY A 163 -22.18 -8.74 10.87
CA GLY A 163 -22.82 -7.69 10.05
C GLY A 163 -21.89 -6.57 9.57
N SER A 164 -20.64 -6.91 9.22
CA SER A 164 -19.63 -6.01 8.67
C SER A 164 -19.51 -4.65 9.38
N GLU A 165 -18.59 -4.57 10.34
CA GLU A 165 -18.37 -3.35 11.12
C GLU A 165 -17.12 -2.61 10.65
N PHE A 166 -17.20 -1.27 10.62
CA PHE A 166 -16.02 -0.41 10.58
C PHE A 166 -15.61 -0.09 12.02
N ARG A 167 -14.33 -0.27 12.35
CA ARG A 167 -13.83 -0.07 13.72
C ARG A 167 -12.59 0.81 13.73
N ILE A 168 -12.48 1.65 14.76
CA ILE A 168 -11.23 2.28 15.17
C ILE A 168 -10.81 1.61 16.48
N ALA A 169 -9.68 0.92 16.47
CA ALA A 169 -9.29 0.04 17.57
C ALA A 169 -7.84 0.24 18.01
N TYR A 170 -7.64 0.11 19.32
CA TYR A 170 -6.34 -0.10 19.94
C TYR A 170 -6.52 -0.65 21.37
N PRO A 171 -5.94 -1.82 21.73
CA PRO A 171 -5.32 -2.82 20.85
C PRO A 171 -6.33 -3.43 19.85
N GLN A 172 -5.87 -4.29 18.93
CA GLN A 172 -6.66 -4.82 17.79
C GLN A 172 -8.07 -5.33 18.17
N ASN A 173 -8.21 -5.97 19.33
CA ASN A 173 -9.48 -6.58 19.75
C ASN A 173 -10.33 -5.70 20.67
N GLU A 174 -9.93 -4.44 20.88
CA GLU A 174 -10.64 -3.47 21.70
C GLU A 174 -11.02 -2.23 20.88
N PRO A 175 -12.12 -2.28 20.12
CA PRO A 175 -12.58 -1.12 19.38
C PRO A 175 -12.98 0.00 20.35
N LYS A 176 -12.52 1.22 20.05
CA LYS A 176 -12.89 2.45 20.75
C LYS A 176 -14.06 3.15 20.07
N LEU A 177 -14.20 2.95 18.75
CA LEU A 177 -15.35 3.36 17.96
C LEU A 177 -15.76 2.21 17.03
N VAL A 178 -17.06 1.93 16.94
CA VAL A 178 -17.63 0.96 15.99
C VAL A 178 -18.76 1.63 15.22
N ILE A 179 -18.78 1.46 13.90
CA ILE A 179 -19.91 1.78 13.04
C ILE A 179 -20.40 0.47 12.43
N ARG A 180 -21.65 0.13 12.69
CA ARG A 180 -22.28 -1.08 12.17
C ARG A 180 -22.96 -0.83 10.83
N GLN A 181 -23.23 -1.90 10.09
CA GLN A 181 -23.97 -1.82 8.82
C GLN A 181 -25.40 -1.28 8.97
N ASN A 182 -26.03 -1.46 10.14
CA ASN A 182 -27.34 -0.87 10.43
C ASN A 182 -27.28 0.65 10.74
N GLY A 183 -26.08 1.25 10.75
CA GLY A 183 -25.85 2.66 11.03
C GLY A 183 -25.57 2.99 12.49
N ASP A 184 -25.64 2.02 13.42
CA ASP A 184 -25.32 2.27 14.82
C ASP A 184 -23.86 2.70 14.98
N VAL A 185 -23.64 3.76 15.75
CA VAL A 185 -22.32 4.23 16.17
C VAL A 185 -22.14 3.95 17.66
N ILE A 186 -21.08 3.26 18.03
CA ILE A 186 -20.77 2.89 19.41
C ILE A 186 -19.41 3.44 19.77
N ALA A 187 -19.36 4.29 20.80
CA ALA A 187 -18.12 4.72 21.41
C ALA A 187 -17.90 3.95 22.72
N ASN A 188 -16.72 3.37 22.88
CA ASN A 188 -16.29 2.75 24.13
C ASN A 188 -15.44 3.77 24.92
N GLY A 189 -16.13 4.62 25.68
CA GLY A 189 -15.52 5.70 26.45
C GLY A 189 -16.46 6.90 26.63
N THR A 190 -15.88 8.05 26.95
CA THR A 190 -16.63 9.32 27.04
C THR A 190 -16.65 10.03 25.69
N ILE A 191 -17.84 10.44 25.24
CA ILE A 191 -17.98 11.38 24.11
C ILE A 191 -18.01 12.81 24.68
N LYS A 192 -17.02 13.63 24.30
CA LYS A 192 -17.00 15.07 24.59
C LYS A 192 -17.28 15.83 23.31
N ALA A 193 -18.42 16.51 23.23
CA ALA A 193 -18.83 17.27 22.04
C ALA A 193 -19.30 18.68 22.43
N THR A 194 -18.99 19.67 21.59
CA THR A 194 -19.58 21.02 21.67
C THR A 194 -20.54 21.14 20.48
N GLY A 195 -21.84 21.31 20.74
CA GLY A 195 -22.86 21.39 19.67
C GLY A 195 -23.35 20.05 19.11
N LEU A 196 -23.63 19.06 19.98
CA LEU A 196 -24.29 17.82 19.55
C LEU A 196 -25.74 18.11 19.15
N ASP A 197 -26.04 17.99 17.85
CA ASP A 197 -27.40 18.06 17.31
C ASP A 197 -27.95 16.64 17.08
N ILE A 198 -29.20 16.41 17.52
CA ILE A 198 -29.88 15.13 17.41
C ILE A 198 -31.26 15.41 16.80
N SER A 199 -31.36 15.19 15.49
CA SER A 199 -32.60 15.40 14.73
C SER A 199 -33.62 14.27 14.90
N GLY A 200 -33.15 13.11 15.36
CA GLY A 200 -33.98 11.96 15.73
C GLY A 200 -34.29 11.91 17.23
N PRO A 201 -35.00 10.88 17.69
CA PRO A 201 -35.22 10.68 19.11
C PRO A 201 -33.91 10.37 19.83
N LEU A 202 -33.66 11.05 20.95
CA LEU A 202 -32.61 10.71 21.90
C LEU A 202 -33.19 9.77 22.96
N THR A 203 -32.69 8.54 23.01
CA THR A 203 -33.00 7.58 24.08
C THR A 203 -31.80 7.48 25.03
N ILE A 204 -32.04 7.75 26.31
CA ILE A 204 -31.06 7.56 27.38
C ILE A 204 -31.58 6.45 28.30
N SER A 205 -30.77 5.42 28.53
CA SER A 205 -31.16 4.27 29.35
C SER A 205 -30.05 3.92 30.33
N GLY A 206 -30.43 3.48 31.54
CA GLY A 206 -29.52 3.00 32.57
C GLY A 206 -28.63 4.06 33.23
N VAL A 207 -28.84 5.36 32.95
CA VAL A 207 -28.03 6.47 33.48
C VAL A 207 -28.86 7.74 33.69
N ASN A 208 -28.27 8.72 34.38
CA ASN A 208 -28.86 10.06 34.55
C ASN A 208 -28.55 10.97 33.36
N PHE A 209 -29.56 11.73 32.91
CA PHE A 209 -29.36 12.87 32.01
C PHE A 209 -29.20 14.15 32.84
N ARG A 210 -28.13 14.93 32.59
CA ARG A 210 -27.88 16.20 33.28
C ARG A 210 -27.65 17.30 32.24
N ILE A 211 -28.41 18.38 32.36
CA ILE A 211 -28.17 19.65 31.65
C ILE A 211 -27.71 20.67 32.69
N SER A 212 -26.59 21.35 32.44
CA SER A 212 -26.04 22.39 33.31
C SER A 212 -25.93 23.72 32.55
N GLY A 213 -25.87 24.84 33.29
CA GLY A 213 -25.77 26.18 32.68
C GLY A 213 -27.06 26.67 32.01
N LEU A 214 -28.22 26.11 32.38
CA LEU A 214 -29.51 26.67 31.97
C LEU A 214 -29.71 28.06 32.60
N PRO A 215 -30.33 29.02 31.88
CA PRO A 215 -30.77 30.28 32.47
C PRO A 215 -31.71 30.05 33.66
N ASP A 216 -31.63 30.89 34.70
CA ASP A 216 -32.39 30.78 35.96
C ASP A 216 -33.91 30.56 35.75
N ALA A 217 -34.45 29.60 36.50
CA ALA A 217 -35.85 29.17 36.50
C ALA A 217 -36.79 30.14 37.24
N SER A 218 -36.28 31.28 37.76
CA SER A 218 -37.10 32.35 38.36
C SER A 218 -38.19 32.94 37.44
N THR A 219 -38.22 32.54 36.17
CA THR A 219 -39.28 32.88 35.19
C THR A 219 -40.23 31.72 34.87
N ALA A 220 -40.23 30.62 35.64
CA ALA A 220 -41.16 29.51 35.46
C ALA A 220 -42.60 29.91 35.84
N PRO A 221 -43.63 29.52 35.07
CA PRO A 221 -45.03 29.77 35.41
C PRO A 221 -45.43 29.11 36.73
N ALA A 222 -46.28 29.78 37.52
CA ALA A 222 -46.88 29.20 38.71
C ALA A 222 -47.75 27.98 38.33
N GLY A 223 -47.44 26.81 38.91
CA GLY A 223 -48.17 25.56 38.67
C GLY A 223 -47.45 24.51 37.81
N ALA A 224 -46.18 24.72 37.46
CA ALA A 224 -45.36 23.65 36.87
C ALA A 224 -45.17 22.51 37.90
N ASN A 225 -45.54 21.28 37.53
CA ASN A 225 -45.12 20.06 38.25
C ASN A 225 -43.61 19.82 37.97
N LEU A 226 -42.97 18.73 38.41
CA LEU A 226 -41.51 18.53 38.21
C LEU A 226 -41.14 17.14 37.62
N GLU A 227 -42.07 16.50 36.91
CA GLU A 227 -41.95 15.16 36.32
C GLU A 227 -41.48 15.10 34.84
N THR A 228 -41.67 16.13 34.02
CA THR A 228 -41.42 16.17 32.56
C THR A 228 -40.67 17.43 32.10
N LEU A 229 -39.60 17.26 31.31
CA LEU A 229 -38.91 18.38 30.67
C LEU A 229 -39.72 18.91 29.47
N VAL A 230 -40.25 20.13 29.55
CA VAL A 230 -41.04 20.77 28.50
C VAL A 230 -40.25 21.93 27.90
N VAL A 231 -40.08 21.93 26.58
CA VAL A 231 -39.49 23.06 25.83
C VAL A 231 -40.62 23.91 25.27
N ASP A 232 -40.72 25.16 25.73
CA ASP A 232 -41.64 26.13 25.15
C ASP A 232 -41.09 26.59 23.79
N LYS A 233 -41.79 26.21 22.71
CA LYS A 233 -41.39 26.50 21.34
C LYS A 233 -41.44 27.99 20.98
N ALA A 234 -42.18 28.81 21.71
CA ALA A 234 -42.28 30.25 21.46
C ALA A 234 -41.15 31.02 22.15
N THR A 235 -40.72 30.57 23.34
CA THR A 235 -39.73 31.28 24.14
C THR A 235 -38.35 30.62 24.16
N GLY A 236 -38.24 29.36 23.72
CA GLY A 236 -37.02 28.54 23.78
C GLY A 236 -36.62 28.13 25.20
N LYS A 237 -37.45 28.44 26.21
CA LYS A 237 -37.19 28.12 27.60
C LYS A 237 -37.53 26.66 27.88
N VAL A 238 -36.69 26.05 28.70
CA VAL A 238 -36.84 24.66 29.14
C VAL A 238 -37.38 24.68 30.56
N TYR A 239 -38.51 24.03 30.77
CA TYR A 239 -39.16 23.90 32.06
C TYR A 239 -39.09 22.46 32.53
N MET A 240 -38.96 22.27 33.83
CA MET A 240 -39.37 21.03 34.49
C MET A 240 -40.85 21.27 34.83
N GLN A 241 -41.76 20.67 34.06
CA GLN A 241 -43.14 20.38 34.46
C GLN A 241 -43.17 19.02 35.15
#